data_AF-A0A7J9EH88-F1
#
_entry.id   AF-A0A7J9EH88-F1
#
_cell.length_a   1.000
_cell.length_b   1.000
_cell.length_c   1.000
_cell.angle_alpha   90.00
_cell.angle_beta   90.00
_cell.angle_gamma   90.00
#
_symmetry.space_group_name_H-M   'P 1'
#
loop_
_entity.id
_entity.type
_entity.pdbx_description
1 polymer ?
#
loop_
_entity_poly.entity_id
_entity_poly.type
_entity_poly.pdbx_seq_one_letter_code
_entity_poly.pdbx_strand_id
1 'polypeptide(L)'
;RNLTVEERLWFSYSAQKSNYILYTHNCLFLFLVFSLVLLPWALVEFYWFDAVDRFKLQPRVKISFREFFKCYKDVLHQFIFAVVPLTIVSFPVL
;
A
#
# COMPACT_ATOMS: atom_id res chain seq x y z
N ARG A 1 -3.88 -5.67 29.53
CA ARG A 1 -2.70 -6.05 28.72
C ARG A 1 -1.70 -4.91 28.82
N ASN A 2 -0.41 -5.18 29.09
CA ASN A 2 0.60 -4.13 29.03
C ASN A 2 0.81 -3.71 27.57
N LEU A 3 0.79 -2.40 27.34
CA LEU A 3 1.07 -1.80 26.04
C LEU A 3 2.57 -1.92 25.72
N THR A 4 2.87 -2.29 24.49
CA THR A 4 4.22 -2.18 23.92
C THR A 4 4.62 -0.70 23.82
N VAL A 5 5.92 -0.45 23.67
CA VAL A 5 6.47 0.92 23.58
C VAL A 5 5.88 1.67 22.38
N GLU A 6 5.74 0.99 21.25
CA GLU A 6 5.19 1.52 20.00
C GLU A 6 3.71 1.91 20.16
N GLU A 7 2.91 1.02 20.75
CA GLU A 7 1.49 1.30 21.03
C GLU A 7 1.34 2.50 21.96
N ARG A 8 2.17 2.57 23.02
CA ARG A 8 2.13 3.70 23.96
C ARG A 8 2.44 5.02 23.27
N LEU A 9 3.45 5.03 22.39
CA LEU A 9 3.87 6.22 21.64
C LEU A 9 2.79 6.66 20.65
N TRP A 10 2.20 5.71 19.92
CA TRP A 10 1.10 6.00 19.01
C TRP A 10 -0.13 6.56 19.74
N PHE A 11 -0.52 5.96 20.87
CA PHE A 11 -1.67 6.44 21.64
C PHE A 11 -1.43 7.80 22.29
N SER A 12 -0.23 8.07 22.82
CA SER A 12 0.07 9.41 23.36
C SER A 12 0.06 10.48 22.26
N TYR A 13 0.56 10.14 21.07
CA TYR A 13 0.55 11.04 19.92
C TYR A 13 -0.88 11.29 19.44
N SER A 14 -1.66 10.23 19.21
CA SER A 14 -2.98 10.34 18.61
C SER A 14 -3.99 11.05 19.52
N ALA A 15 -3.85 10.91 20.84
CA ALA A 15 -4.68 11.63 21.81
C ALA A 15 -4.61 13.16 21.70
N GLN A 16 -3.53 13.71 21.12
CA GLN A 16 -3.31 15.16 21.00
C GLN A 16 -3.56 15.69 19.58
N LYS A 17 -3.93 14.84 18.62
CA LYS A 17 -4.12 15.23 17.22
C LYS A 17 -5.59 15.36 16.86
N SER A 18 -5.88 16.27 15.93
CA SER A 18 -7.19 16.39 15.31
C SER A 18 -7.55 15.10 14.55
N ASN A 19 -8.85 14.78 14.53
CA ASN A 19 -9.42 13.68 13.73
C ASN A 19 -8.99 13.76 12.26
N TYR A 20 -8.84 14.96 11.71
CA TYR A 20 -8.38 15.15 10.33
C TYR A 20 -6.95 14.62 10.12
N ILE A 21 -6.03 14.98 11.02
CA ILE A 21 -4.63 14.54 10.92
C ILE A 21 -4.55 13.03 11.05
N LEU A 22 -5.30 12.44 11.99
CA LEU A 22 -5.35 10.99 12.18
C LEU A 22 -5.94 10.28 10.96
N TYR A 23 -6.99 10.83 10.38
CA TYR A 23 -7.57 10.31 9.14
C TYR A 23 -6.54 10.31 8.01
N THR A 24 -5.80 11.40 7.81
CA THR A 24 -4.73 11.46 6.80
C THR A 24 -3.62 10.43 7.06
N HIS A 25 -3.22 10.19 8.31
CA HIS A 25 -2.25 9.14 8.64
C HIS A 25 -2.75 7.75 8.27
N ASN A 26 -4.02 7.44 8.56
CA ASN A 26 -4.62 6.16 8.19
C ASN A 26 -4.64 5.97 6.67
N CYS A 27 -4.97 7.00 5.91
CA CYS A 27 -4.93 6.96 4.45
C CYS A 27 -3.51 6.72 3.92
N LEU A 28 -2.51 7.37 4.53
CA LEU A 28 -1.10 7.13 4.20
C LEU A 28 -0.68 5.70 4.52
N PHE A 29 -1.09 5.14 5.67
CA PHE A 29 -0.81 3.75 6.01
C PHE A 29 -1.44 2.78 5.02
N LEU A 30 -2.69 3.01 4.61
CA LEU A 30 -3.33 2.21 3.57
C LEU A 30 -2.56 2.28 2.26
N PHE A 31 -2.18 3.47 1.80
CA PHE A 31 -1.36 3.65 0.60
C PHE A 31 -0.05 2.86 0.69
N LEU A 32 0.65 2.97 1.82
CA LEU A 32 1.91 2.25 2.04
C LEU A 32 1.70 0.74 2.04
N VAL A 33 0.70 0.21 2.74
CA VAL A 33 0.43 -1.23 2.79
C VAL A 33 0.10 -1.76 1.39
N PHE A 34 -0.79 -1.10 0.65
CA PHE A 34 -1.14 -1.54 -0.70
C PHE A 34 0.06 -1.49 -1.65
N SER A 35 0.87 -0.43 -1.58
CA SER A 35 2.09 -0.31 -2.39
C SER A 35 3.15 -1.36 -2.02
N LEU A 36 3.37 -1.55 -0.71
CA LEU A 36 4.36 -2.47 -0.16
C LEU A 36 3.95 -3.93 -0.24
N VAL A 37 2.68 -4.28 -0.47
CA VAL A 37 2.28 -5.68 -0.72
C VAL A 37 2.49 -6.07 -2.17
N LEU A 38 2.30 -5.12 -3.11
CA LEU A 38 2.54 -5.33 -4.54
C LEU A 38 4.04 -5.56 -4.85
N LEU A 39 4.93 -4.93 -4.10
CA LEU A 39 6.39 -5.01 -4.29
C LEU A 39 6.98 -6.40 -3.98
N PRO A 40 6.75 -7.03 -2.82
CA PRO A 40 7.17 -8.39 -2.50
C PRO A 40 6.66 -9.40 -3.50
N TRP A 41 5.42 -9.26 -3.96
CA TRP A 41 4.87 -10.13 -5.00
C TRP A 41 5.68 -10.05 -6.29
N ALA A 42 6.03 -8.82 -6.71
CA ALA A 42 6.92 -8.59 -7.84
C ALA A 42 8.29 -9.26 -7.65
N LEU A 43 8.90 -9.07 -6.47
CA LEU A 43 10.22 -9.63 -6.16
C LEU A 43 10.17 -11.16 -6.21
N VAL A 44 9.14 -11.80 -5.64
CA VAL A 44 8.94 -13.24 -5.70
C VAL A 44 8.83 -13.72 -7.16
N GLU A 45 8.11 -12.99 -8.00
CA GLU A 45 7.96 -13.34 -9.41
C GLU A 45 9.28 -13.21 -10.22
N PHE A 46 10.13 -12.24 -9.89
CA PHE A 46 11.42 -12.05 -10.56
C PHE A 46 12.54 -12.97 -10.04
N TYR A 47 12.63 -13.19 -8.72
CA TYR A 47 13.71 -13.99 -8.12
C TYR A 47 13.38 -15.48 -8.01
N TRP A 48 12.10 -15.85 -7.87
CA TRP A 48 11.64 -17.23 -7.74
C TRP A 48 10.70 -17.63 -8.87
N PHE A 49 11.03 -17.21 -10.10
CA PHE A 49 10.24 -17.49 -11.29
C PHE A 49 9.86 -18.99 -11.40
N ASP A 50 10.82 -19.90 -11.27
CA ASP A 50 10.59 -21.35 -11.43
C ASP A 50 9.67 -21.95 -10.35
N ALA A 51 9.72 -21.45 -9.12
CA ALA A 51 8.89 -21.95 -8.03
C ALA A 51 7.44 -21.43 -8.11
N VAL A 52 7.27 -20.26 -8.73
CA VAL A 52 5.99 -19.55 -8.87
C VAL A 52 5.29 -19.92 -10.18
N ASP A 53 6.04 -20.31 -11.22
CA ASP A 53 5.49 -20.64 -12.54
C ASP A 53 4.42 -21.74 -12.49
N ARG A 54 4.61 -22.74 -11.61
CA ARG A 54 3.61 -23.80 -11.37
C ARG A 54 2.28 -23.31 -10.77
N PHE A 55 2.28 -22.15 -10.15
CA PHE A 55 1.10 -21.53 -9.53
C PHE A 55 0.47 -20.43 -10.40
N LYS A 56 1.12 -20.06 -11.50
CA LYS A 56 0.57 -19.04 -12.42
C LYS A 56 -0.60 -19.61 -13.20
N LEU A 57 -1.69 -18.84 -13.25
CA LEU A 57 -2.81 -19.10 -14.17
C LEU A 57 -2.39 -18.99 -15.65
N GLN A 58 -1.36 -18.18 -15.95
CA GLN A 58 -0.85 -17.97 -17.32
C GLN A 58 0.70 -18.01 -17.36
N PRO A 59 1.31 -19.20 -17.37
CA PRO A 59 2.78 -19.36 -17.30
C PRO A 59 3.54 -18.89 -18.54
N ARG A 60 2.86 -18.75 -19.69
CA ARG A 60 3.50 -18.31 -20.95
C ARG A 60 3.74 -16.80 -21.04
N VAL A 61 3.14 -16.02 -20.15
CA VAL A 61 3.31 -14.56 -20.14
C VAL A 61 4.51 -14.23 -19.26
N LYS A 62 5.63 -13.86 -19.90
CA LYS A 62 6.81 -13.35 -19.23
C LYS A 62 6.80 -11.83 -19.31
N ILE A 63 6.60 -11.17 -18.18
CA ILE A 63 6.63 -9.71 -18.09
C ILE A 63 8.07 -9.29 -17.77
N SER A 64 8.63 -8.38 -18.55
CA SER A 64 9.96 -7.83 -18.23
C SER A 64 9.91 -6.91 -17.01
N PHE A 65 11.03 -6.77 -16.30
CA PHE A 65 11.14 -5.84 -15.16
C PHE A 65 10.68 -4.42 -15.51
N ARG A 66 11.01 -3.97 -16.73
CA ARG A 66 10.66 -2.64 -17.22
C ARG A 66 9.15 -2.47 -17.40
N GLU A 67 8.48 -3.48 -17.95
CA GLU A 67 7.02 -3.47 -18.13
C GLU A 67 6.29 -3.52 -16.79
N PHE A 68 6.78 -4.35 -15.86
CA PHE A 68 6.24 -4.41 -14.50
C PHE A 68 6.39 -3.06 -13.79
N PHE A 69 7.58 -2.46 -13.82
CA PHE A 69 7.82 -1.17 -13.17
C PHE A 69 6.97 -0.05 -13.78
N LYS A 70 6.77 -0.08 -15.10
CA LYS A 70 5.84 0.84 -15.78
C LYS A 70 4.41 0.65 -15.27
N CYS A 71 3.93 -0.59 -15.27
CA CYS A 71 2.58 -0.93 -14.76
C CYS A 71 2.41 -0.51 -13.29
N TYR A 72 3.38 -0.80 -12.43
CA TYR A 72 3.39 -0.38 -11.03
C TYR A 72 3.27 1.14 -10.90
N LYS A 73 4.06 1.89 -11.67
CA LYS A 73 3.99 3.35 -11.66
C LYS A 73 2.63 3.86 -12.14
N ASP A 74 2.08 3.26 -13.18
CA ASP A 74 0.76 3.64 -13.73
C ASP A 74 -0.36 3.35 -12.71
N VAL A 75 -0.31 2.20 -12.01
CA VAL A 75 -1.24 1.86 -10.92
C VAL A 75 -1.10 2.81 -9.74
N LEU A 76 0.13 3.14 -9.30
CA LEU A 76 0.34 4.12 -8.24
C LEU A 76 -0.20 5.49 -8.63
N HIS A 77 0.02 5.90 -9.87
CA HIS A 77 -0.50 7.16 -10.39
C HIS A 77 -2.03 7.16 -10.31
N GLN A 78 -2.69 6.14 -10.84
CA GLN A 78 -4.14 6.04 -10.79
C GLN A 78 -4.68 5.94 -9.36
N PHE A 79 -3.98 5.23 -8.47
CA PHE A 79 -4.32 5.17 -7.06
C PHE A 79 -4.26 6.55 -6.42
N ILE A 80 -3.19 7.32 -6.65
CA ILE A 80 -3.07 8.69 -6.11
C ILE A 80 -4.22 9.55 -6.66
N PHE A 81 -4.45 9.54 -7.97
CA PHE A 81 -5.48 10.37 -8.61
C PHE A 81 -6.91 10.00 -8.22
N ALA A 82 -7.20 8.74 -7.89
CA ALA A 82 -8.52 8.32 -7.45
C ALA A 82 -8.70 8.43 -5.93
N VAL A 83 -7.73 7.90 -5.17
CA VAL A 83 -7.84 7.74 -3.72
C VAL A 83 -7.60 9.06 -2.99
N VAL A 84 -6.70 9.93 -3.45
CA VAL A 84 -6.47 11.23 -2.78
C VAL A 84 -7.73 12.11 -2.84
N PRO A 85 -8.37 12.35 -3.99
CA PRO A 85 -9.61 13.12 -4.04
C PRO A 85 -10.75 12.45 -3.26
N LEU A 86 -10.88 11.13 -3.41
CA LEU A 86 -11.88 10.37 -2.64
C LEU A 86 -11.68 10.57 -1.14
N THR A 87 -10.44 10.50 -0.67
CA THR A 87 -10.08 10.72 0.74
C THR A 87 -10.42 12.13 1.20
N ILE A 88 -10.14 13.14 0.38
CA ILE A 88 -10.47 14.54 0.70
C ILE A 88 -11.98 14.75 0.83
N VAL A 89 -12.78 14.18 -0.08
CA VAL A 89 -14.25 14.29 -0.04
C VAL A 89 -14.86 13.40 1.05
N SER A 90 -14.22 12.28 1.37
CA SER A 90 -14.73 11.29 2.31
C SER A 90 -14.47 11.65 3.77
N PHE A 91 -13.63 12.64 4.07
CA PHE A 91 -13.50 13.12 5.45
C PHE A 91 -14.84 13.76 5.86
N PRO A 92 -15.56 13.19 6.85
CA PRO A 92 -16.78 13.80 7.32
C PRO A 92 -16.42 15.13 7.99
N VAL A 93 -16.85 16.25 7.41
CA VAL A 93 -16.72 17.58 8.01
C VAL A 93 -17.78 17.79 9.12
N LEU A 94 -18.31 16.71 9.70
CA LEU A 94 -19.30 16.73 10.77
C LEU A 94 -18.69 16.33 12.11
#